data_AF-A0A920LJ69-F1
#
_entry.id   AF-A0A920LJ69-F1
#
_cell.length_a   1.000
_cell.length_b   1.000
_cell.length_c   1.000
_cell.angle_alpha   90.00
_cell.angle_beta   90.00
_cell.angle_gamma   90.00
#
_symmetry.space_group_name_H-M   'P 1'
#
loop_
_entity.id
_entity.type
_entity.pdbx_description
1 polymer ?
#
loop_
_entity_poly.entity_id
_entity_poly.type
_entity_poly.pdbx_seq_one_letter_code
_entity_poly.pdbx_strand_id
1 'polypeptide(L)'
;MYTSSDEEDDYSLSLRRGLKTEINEYMPWYICTTVDHHKDTKILNGRILGELERGSNSVELSYFETNTLSKVLNNVDLTIAPFFIRDINYSKENLFSYINYLRENNNKNLMGGYEIDPFASNLWLDEFLENQKNVDKINHNEIKIIHDEVNEEFKNINIINYDGSLWNELGANSCEEIELIALSFLEIYKNSKKENEFLINITLASDTDFFKSISKIRASRIIFNNIFKHYRLRCNLNITSRTSNDILFEKDPWVNQLRITTAALASAIGGSNRIICNNITHKLGQAPDFIKRLTRNTHIILQEESRISRVQDPSGGSFYIEKLTNDIARTAWKV
;
A
#
# COMPACT_ATOMS: atom_id res chain seq x y z
N MET A 1 30.56 5.49 -11.01
CA MET A 1 30.47 4.03 -11.25
C MET A 1 30.60 3.36 -9.90
N TYR A 2 29.80 2.31 -9.66
CA TYR A 2 29.84 1.52 -8.42
C TYR A 2 30.56 0.21 -8.69
N THR A 3 31.33 -0.27 -7.71
CA THR A 3 32.16 -1.47 -7.81
C THR A 3 31.98 -2.36 -6.58
N SER A 4 32.60 -3.54 -6.56
CA SER A 4 32.52 -4.44 -5.41
C SER A 4 33.08 -3.85 -4.11
N SER A 5 33.95 -2.83 -4.17
CA SER A 5 34.43 -2.14 -2.96
C SER A 5 33.39 -1.20 -2.33
N ASP A 6 32.29 -0.92 -3.05
CA ASP A 6 31.18 -0.11 -2.56
C ASP A 6 30.11 -0.95 -1.84
N GLU A 7 30.14 -2.28 -2.00
CA GLU A 7 29.32 -3.18 -1.20
C GLU A 7 29.99 -3.36 0.17
N GLU A 8 29.23 -3.05 1.23
CA GLU A 8 29.62 -3.42 2.57
C GLU A 8 29.15 -4.85 2.87
N ASP A 9 30.00 -5.63 3.54
CA ASP A 9 29.72 -7.00 3.98
C ASP A 9 28.61 -7.02 5.05
N ASP A 10 27.35 -6.84 4.64
CA ASP A 10 26.20 -6.96 5.52
C ASP A 10 25.42 -8.26 5.20
N TYR A 11 25.58 -9.24 6.08
CA TYR A 11 24.99 -10.57 5.99
C TYR A 11 23.46 -10.60 6.15
N SER A 12 22.79 -9.45 6.32
CA SER A 12 21.32 -9.31 6.32
C SER A 12 20.68 -9.44 4.92
N LEU A 13 21.45 -9.82 3.89
CA LEU A 13 21.03 -10.00 2.49
C LEU A 13 19.68 -10.71 2.32
N SER A 14 19.35 -11.70 3.15
CA SER A 14 18.08 -12.42 3.04
C SER A 14 16.84 -11.56 3.32
N LEU A 15 16.94 -10.57 4.21
CA LEU A 15 15.79 -9.77 4.67
C LEU A 15 15.36 -8.70 3.64
N ARG A 16 16.24 -8.37 2.69
CA ARG A 16 16.06 -7.30 1.69
C ARG A 16 15.34 -7.79 0.44
N ARG A 17 15.59 -9.05 0.06
CA ARG A 17 15.16 -9.70 -1.19
C ARG A 17 13.68 -10.15 -1.19
N GLY A 18 12.93 -9.75 -0.16
CA GLY A 18 11.52 -10.12 0.03
C GLY A 18 11.35 -11.33 0.97
N LEU A 19 10.27 -11.33 1.74
CA LEU A 19 9.97 -12.33 2.77
C LEU A 19 9.38 -13.64 2.21
N LYS A 20 8.89 -13.62 0.96
CA LYS A 20 8.27 -14.80 0.36
C LYS A 20 9.36 -15.78 -0.06
N THR A 21 9.29 -17.00 0.48
CA THR A 21 10.14 -18.14 0.09
C THR A 21 9.74 -18.72 -1.27
N GLU A 22 8.50 -18.48 -1.70
CA GLU A 22 7.95 -18.95 -2.96
C GLU A 22 7.50 -17.76 -3.83
N ILE A 23 7.98 -17.75 -5.07
CA ILE A 23 7.57 -16.79 -6.10
C ILE A 23 6.24 -17.30 -6.67
N ASN A 24 5.16 -16.54 -6.51
CA ASN A 24 3.97 -16.78 -7.31
C ASN A 24 4.19 -16.16 -8.70
N GLU A 25 4.72 -16.97 -9.62
CA GLU A 25 4.99 -16.52 -11.00
C GLU A 25 3.73 -16.03 -11.72
N TYR A 26 2.56 -16.54 -11.35
CA TYR A 26 1.27 -16.19 -11.97
C TYR A 26 0.61 -14.97 -11.33
N MET A 27 0.98 -14.63 -10.09
CA MET A 27 0.45 -13.45 -9.39
C MET A 27 1.54 -12.83 -8.50
N PRO A 28 2.51 -12.13 -9.11
CA PRO A 28 3.65 -11.60 -8.38
C PRO A 28 3.29 -10.45 -7.45
N TRP A 29 2.27 -9.67 -7.80
CA TRP A 29 1.65 -8.65 -6.96
C TRP A 29 0.15 -8.54 -7.26
N TYR A 30 -0.60 -7.93 -6.33
CA TYR A 30 -1.98 -7.55 -6.59
C TYR A 30 -2.04 -6.29 -7.46
N ILE A 31 -2.68 -6.40 -8.63
CA ILE A 31 -3.12 -5.29 -9.47
C ILE A 31 -4.32 -4.66 -8.77
N CYS A 32 -4.06 -3.62 -7.98
CA CYS A 32 -5.09 -2.92 -7.24
C CYS A 32 -5.51 -1.65 -7.98
N THR A 33 -6.78 -1.60 -8.35
CA THR A 33 -7.36 -0.42 -9.02
C THR A 33 -8.18 0.40 -8.03
N THR A 34 -7.98 1.71 -8.05
CA THR A 34 -8.83 2.65 -7.31
C THR A 34 -10.15 2.85 -8.06
N VAL A 35 -11.26 2.63 -7.37
CA VAL A 35 -12.60 2.82 -7.92
C VAL A 35 -13.18 4.13 -7.39
N ASP A 36 -13.53 5.02 -8.32
CA ASP A 36 -14.18 6.27 -7.96
C ASP A 36 -15.55 6.01 -7.35
N HIS A 37 -15.81 6.65 -6.21
CA HIS A 37 -17.08 6.60 -5.52
C HIS A 37 -18.25 7.05 -6.41
N HIS A 38 -19.44 6.51 -6.12
CA HIS A 38 -20.71 6.93 -6.69
C HIS A 38 -21.82 6.69 -5.68
N LYS A 39 -22.78 7.64 -5.58
CA LYS A 39 -23.92 7.54 -4.64
C LYS A 39 -24.81 6.31 -4.92
N ASP A 40 -25.05 6.02 -6.20
CA ASP A 40 -25.78 4.82 -6.57
C ASP A 40 -24.90 3.57 -6.39
N THR A 41 -25.23 2.78 -5.37
CA THR A 41 -24.62 1.48 -5.04
C THR A 41 -24.58 0.49 -6.20
N LYS A 42 -25.57 0.49 -7.10
CA LYS A 42 -25.59 -0.42 -8.27
C LYS A 42 -24.53 -0.04 -9.29
N ILE A 43 -24.37 1.27 -9.52
CA ILE A 43 -23.32 1.78 -10.42
C ILE A 43 -21.95 1.52 -9.81
N LEU A 44 -21.80 1.72 -8.50
CA LEU A 44 -20.55 1.43 -7.80
C LEU A 44 -20.18 -0.06 -7.88
N ASN A 45 -21.14 -0.96 -7.63
CA ASN A 45 -20.95 -2.41 -7.80
C ASN A 45 -20.56 -2.77 -9.24
N GLY A 46 -21.27 -2.21 -10.23
CA GLY A 46 -20.95 -2.42 -11.65
C GLY A 46 -19.55 -1.94 -12.04
N ARG A 47 -19.05 -0.84 -11.44
CA ARG A 47 -17.66 -0.38 -11.62
C ARG A 47 -16.66 -1.36 -11.01
N ILE A 48 -16.92 -1.85 -9.79
CA ILE A 48 -16.03 -2.81 -9.11
C ILE A 48 -15.94 -4.11 -9.91
N LEU A 49 -17.09 -4.71 -10.26
CA LEU A 49 -17.13 -5.93 -11.07
C LEU A 49 -16.47 -5.72 -12.44
N GLY A 50 -16.73 -4.57 -13.08
CA GLY A 50 -16.12 -4.23 -14.37
C GLY A 50 -14.60 -4.14 -14.33
N GLU A 51 -14.00 -3.69 -13.21
CA GLU A 51 -12.54 -3.70 -13.05
C GLU A 51 -12.00 -5.12 -12.81
N LEU A 52 -12.69 -5.90 -11.97
CA LEU A 52 -12.31 -7.29 -11.66
C LEU A 52 -12.38 -8.20 -12.91
N GLU A 53 -13.47 -8.11 -13.68
CA GLU A 53 -13.68 -8.88 -14.91
C GLU A 53 -12.64 -8.56 -16.01
N ARG A 54 -11.97 -7.40 -15.92
CA ARG A 54 -11.03 -6.92 -16.94
C ARG A 54 -9.56 -7.06 -16.54
N GLY A 55 -9.28 -7.79 -15.47
CA GLY A 55 -7.92 -8.21 -15.09
C GLY A 55 -7.37 -7.59 -13.79
N SER A 56 -8.13 -6.74 -13.10
CA SER A 56 -7.76 -6.34 -11.74
C SER A 56 -8.05 -7.49 -10.78
N ASN A 57 -7.16 -7.76 -9.85
CA ASN A 57 -7.32 -8.84 -8.84
C ASN A 57 -7.46 -8.29 -7.42
N SER A 58 -7.48 -6.96 -7.26
CA SER A 58 -7.80 -6.26 -6.03
C SER A 58 -8.41 -4.89 -6.35
N VAL A 59 -9.21 -4.37 -5.43
CA VAL A 59 -9.88 -3.07 -5.59
C VAL A 59 -9.72 -2.25 -4.32
N GLU A 60 -9.47 -0.96 -4.50
CA GLU A 60 -9.45 0.04 -3.44
C GLU A 60 -10.56 1.08 -3.65
N LEU A 61 -11.21 1.47 -2.55
CA LEU A 61 -12.25 2.49 -2.53
C LEU A 61 -11.92 3.53 -1.45
N SER A 62 -12.10 4.81 -1.74
CA SER A 62 -11.83 5.87 -0.75
C SER A 62 -12.98 6.11 0.23
N TYR A 63 -14.21 5.83 -0.19
CA TYR A 63 -15.41 6.11 0.60
C TYR A 63 -16.63 5.30 0.13
N PHE A 64 -17.47 4.88 1.07
CA PHE A 64 -18.77 4.28 0.81
C PHE A 64 -19.80 4.81 1.81
N GLU A 65 -21.08 4.68 1.46
CA GLU A 65 -22.18 5.05 2.35
C GLU A 65 -22.41 3.96 3.40
N THR A 66 -22.67 4.34 4.65
CA THR A 66 -22.84 3.40 5.76
C THR A 66 -23.95 2.38 5.47
N ASN A 67 -23.70 1.11 5.81
CA ASN A 67 -24.59 -0.04 5.61
C ASN A 67 -24.95 -0.34 4.15
N THR A 68 -24.13 0.09 3.19
CA THR A 68 -24.32 -0.22 1.76
C THR A 68 -23.40 -1.30 1.21
N LEU A 69 -22.42 -1.78 2.00
CA LEU A 69 -21.38 -2.71 1.53
C LEU A 69 -21.92 -4.00 0.93
N SER A 70 -22.99 -4.58 1.49
CA SER A 70 -23.61 -5.79 0.94
C SER A 70 -24.14 -5.61 -0.48
N LYS A 71 -24.57 -4.39 -0.84
CA LYS A 71 -24.99 -4.05 -2.21
C LYS A 71 -23.78 -3.72 -3.10
N VAL A 72 -22.81 -2.99 -2.56
CA VAL A 72 -21.60 -2.55 -3.28
C VAL A 72 -20.72 -3.75 -3.66
N LEU A 73 -20.59 -4.73 -2.78
CA LEU A 73 -19.78 -5.94 -2.97
C LEU A 73 -20.62 -7.16 -3.38
N ASN A 74 -21.84 -6.95 -3.86
CA ASN A 74 -22.66 -8.03 -4.37
C ASN A 74 -21.94 -8.77 -5.51
N ASN A 75 -21.88 -10.10 -5.43
CA ASN A 75 -21.12 -10.97 -6.34
C ASN A 75 -19.59 -10.77 -6.35
N VAL A 76 -19.01 -10.13 -5.33
CA VAL A 76 -17.55 -10.01 -5.18
C VAL A 76 -17.08 -11.00 -4.12
N ASP A 77 -16.26 -11.97 -4.51
CA ASP A 77 -15.66 -12.94 -3.59
C ASP A 77 -14.34 -12.40 -3.00
N LEU A 78 -14.40 -11.97 -1.74
CA LEU A 78 -13.27 -11.42 -1.00
C LEU A 78 -12.21 -12.45 -0.62
N THR A 79 -12.45 -13.75 -0.83
CA THR A 79 -11.41 -14.78 -0.65
C THR A 79 -10.44 -14.85 -1.83
N ILE A 80 -10.84 -14.30 -2.98
CA ILE A 80 -10.06 -14.30 -4.23
C ILE A 80 -9.61 -12.89 -4.58
N ALA A 81 -10.50 -11.90 -4.44
CA ALA A 81 -10.27 -10.51 -4.79
C ALA A 81 -10.28 -9.63 -3.53
N PRO A 82 -9.12 -9.36 -2.91
CA PRO A 82 -9.07 -8.54 -1.70
C PRO A 82 -9.60 -7.14 -1.97
N PHE A 83 -10.48 -6.69 -1.08
CA PHE A 83 -11.10 -5.36 -1.13
C PHE A 83 -10.56 -4.47 -0.02
N PHE A 84 -10.18 -3.25 -0.39
CA PHE A 84 -9.60 -2.30 0.54
C PHE A 84 -10.39 -1.00 0.55
N ILE A 85 -10.59 -0.46 1.73
CA ILE A 85 -11.10 0.89 1.92
C ILE A 85 -9.95 1.73 2.44
N ARG A 86 -9.54 2.77 1.71
CA ARG A 86 -8.54 3.72 2.18
C ARG A 86 -9.26 4.95 2.71
N ASP A 87 -9.44 5.01 4.02
CA ASP A 87 -10.21 6.06 4.68
C ASP A 87 -9.29 7.11 5.31
N ILE A 88 -8.98 8.15 4.55
CA ILE A 88 -8.18 9.29 5.03
C ILE A 88 -9.02 10.19 5.96
N ASN A 89 -10.32 10.33 5.69
CA ASN A 89 -11.19 11.25 6.42
C ASN A 89 -11.72 10.68 7.72
N TYR A 90 -11.50 9.39 7.98
CA TYR A 90 -11.95 8.63 9.12
C TYR A 90 -13.44 8.78 9.45
N SER A 91 -14.20 7.73 9.15
CA SER A 91 -15.57 7.58 9.62
C SER A 91 -15.71 6.36 10.52
N LYS A 92 -15.89 6.61 11.82
CA LYS A 92 -16.14 5.57 12.82
C LYS A 92 -17.38 4.72 12.49
N GLU A 93 -18.43 5.37 11.97
CA GLU A 93 -19.66 4.68 11.53
C GLU A 93 -19.39 3.71 10.37
N ASN A 94 -18.60 4.14 9.37
CA ASN A 94 -18.24 3.28 8.25
C ASN A 94 -17.31 2.15 8.67
N LEU A 95 -16.34 2.39 9.57
CA LEU A 95 -15.48 1.35 10.12
C LEU A 95 -16.32 0.24 10.78
N PHE A 96 -17.27 0.58 11.65
CA PHE A 96 -18.14 -0.42 12.27
C PHE A 96 -19.07 -1.11 11.27
N SER A 97 -19.57 -0.37 10.27
CA SER A 97 -20.38 -0.94 9.19
C SER A 97 -19.59 -1.99 8.40
N TYR A 98 -18.31 -1.73 8.13
CA TYR A 98 -17.40 -2.68 7.49
C TYR A 98 -17.15 -3.92 8.35
N ILE A 99 -16.88 -3.76 9.65
CA ILE A 99 -16.67 -4.89 10.57
C ILE A 99 -17.94 -5.75 10.67
N ASN A 100 -19.12 -5.13 10.75
CA ASN A 100 -20.38 -5.86 10.78
C ASN A 100 -20.59 -6.66 9.49
N TYR A 101 -20.29 -6.08 8.33
CA TYR A 101 -20.35 -6.78 7.05
C TYR A 101 -19.41 -8.01 7.00
N LEU A 102 -18.20 -7.91 7.57
CA LEU A 102 -17.30 -9.06 7.64
C LEU A 102 -17.86 -10.18 8.53
N ARG A 103 -18.41 -9.82 9.69
CA ARG A 103 -19.03 -10.77 10.63
C ARG A 103 -20.25 -11.46 10.04
N GLU A 104 -21.08 -10.76 9.26
CA GLU A 104 -22.23 -11.34 8.56
C GLU A 104 -21.85 -12.39 7.51
N ASN A 105 -20.71 -12.22 6.83
CA ASN A 105 -20.23 -13.17 5.82
C ASN A 105 -19.75 -14.52 6.41
N ASN A 106 -19.54 -14.63 7.72
CA ASN A 106 -19.15 -15.85 8.45
C ASN A 106 -17.93 -16.62 7.89
N ASN A 107 -17.11 -16.01 7.03
CA ASN A 107 -15.93 -16.62 6.44
C ASN A 107 -14.66 -15.99 7.03
N LYS A 108 -13.79 -16.79 7.64
CA LYS A 108 -12.56 -16.30 8.27
C LYS A 108 -11.40 -16.09 7.29
N ASN A 109 -11.54 -16.55 6.05
CA ASN A 109 -10.52 -16.47 5.01
C ASN A 109 -10.67 -15.23 4.12
N LEU A 110 -11.56 -14.29 4.46
CA LEU A 110 -11.73 -13.04 3.73
C LEU A 110 -10.43 -12.24 3.74
N MET A 111 -10.10 -11.61 2.61
CA MET A 111 -8.90 -10.82 2.43
C MET A 111 -9.28 -9.36 2.14
N GLY A 112 -8.52 -8.42 2.68
CA GLY A 112 -8.81 -7.00 2.51
C GLY A 112 -8.43 -6.13 3.69
N GLY A 113 -9.06 -4.97 3.80
CA GLY A 113 -8.78 -4.06 4.91
C GLY A 113 -9.58 -2.78 4.87
N TYR A 114 -9.74 -2.18 6.05
CA TYR A 114 -10.20 -0.81 6.21
C TYR A 114 -9.01 0.00 6.67
N GLU A 115 -8.22 0.46 5.70
CA GLU A 115 -6.89 1.03 5.89
C GLU A 115 -6.95 2.47 6.39
N ILE A 116 -6.65 2.64 7.68
CA ILE A 116 -6.53 3.94 8.35
C ILE A 116 -5.08 4.12 8.81
N ASP A 117 -4.49 5.28 8.53
CA ASP A 117 -3.28 5.75 9.21
C ASP A 117 -3.67 6.75 10.30
N PRO A 118 -3.52 6.43 11.60
CA PRO A 118 -3.95 7.32 12.67
C PRO A 118 -3.05 8.54 12.89
N PHE A 119 -1.85 8.60 12.31
CA PHE A 119 -0.95 9.74 12.45
C PHE A 119 -0.90 10.56 11.17
N ALA A 120 -0.58 9.91 10.05
CA ALA A 120 -0.43 10.59 8.77
C ALA A 120 -1.74 11.22 8.32
N SER A 121 -2.88 10.54 8.51
CA SER A 121 -4.18 11.10 8.14
C SER A 121 -4.54 12.30 9.01
N ASN A 122 -4.34 12.23 10.33
CA ASN A 122 -4.59 13.38 11.21
C ASN A 122 -3.80 14.62 10.78
N LEU A 123 -2.51 14.47 10.46
CA LEU A 123 -1.69 15.59 10.02
C LEU A 123 -2.11 16.10 8.63
N TRP A 124 -2.36 15.18 7.69
CA TRP A 124 -2.79 15.53 6.34
C TRP A 124 -4.14 16.28 6.35
N LEU A 125 -5.08 15.86 7.21
CA LEU A 125 -6.36 16.54 7.41
C LEU A 125 -6.16 17.94 8.03
N ASP A 126 -5.30 18.08 9.04
CA ASP A 126 -5.01 19.37 9.68
C ASP A 126 -4.44 20.39 8.65
N GLU A 127 -3.62 19.94 7.69
CA GLU A 127 -3.01 20.81 6.67
C GLU A 127 -3.97 21.17 5.52
N PHE A 128 -4.77 20.21 5.02
CA PHE A 128 -5.55 20.38 3.79
C PHE A 128 -7.05 20.61 3.99
N LEU A 129 -7.60 20.40 5.19
CA LEU A 129 -9.01 20.67 5.52
C LEU A 129 -9.14 21.87 6.47
N GLU A 130 -8.71 23.05 6.01
CA GLU A 130 -8.79 24.32 6.76
C GLU A 130 -10.22 24.73 7.23
N ASN A 131 -11.30 24.00 6.88
CA ASN A 131 -12.68 24.48 7.06
C ASN A 131 -13.77 23.46 7.46
N GLN A 132 -13.46 22.24 7.91
CA GLN A 132 -14.48 21.32 8.43
C GLN A 132 -14.33 21.06 9.94
N LYS A 133 -15.21 21.68 10.73
CA LYS A 133 -15.28 21.57 12.21
C LYS A 133 -15.67 20.18 12.75
N ASN A 134 -15.87 19.17 11.90
CA ASN A 134 -16.50 17.89 12.26
C ASN A 134 -15.70 16.66 11.78
N VAL A 135 -14.37 16.75 11.66
CA VAL A 135 -13.56 15.53 11.47
C VAL A 135 -13.09 15.06 12.85
N ASP A 136 -13.53 13.86 13.24
CA ASP A 136 -13.10 13.25 14.49
C ASP A 136 -11.59 12.98 14.43
N LYS A 137 -10.82 13.54 15.36
CA LYS A 137 -9.39 13.19 15.45
C LYS A 137 -9.25 11.70 15.70
N ILE A 138 -8.43 11.06 14.88
CA ILE A 138 -8.21 9.62 14.96
C ILE A 138 -7.40 9.34 16.23
N ASN A 139 -7.98 8.58 17.16
CA ASN A 139 -7.27 8.13 18.36
C ASN A 139 -6.57 6.80 18.07
N HIS A 140 -5.24 6.83 17.95
CA HIS A 140 -4.43 5.64 17.66
C HIS A 140 -4.66 4.48 18.65
N ASN A 141 -4.94 4.77 19.94
CA ASN A 141 -5.19 3.72 20.92
C ASN A 141 -6.52 3.00 20.67
N GLU A 142 -7.56 3.75 20.29
CA GLU A 142 -8.86 3.18 19.97
C GLU A 142 -8.77 2.32 18.70
N ILE A 143 -8.14 2.84 17.64
CA ILE A 143 -7.94 2.10 16.39
C ILE A 143 -7.13 0.83 16.62
N LYS A 144 -6.10 0.88 17.49
CA LYS A 144 -5.32 -0.30 17.86
C LYS A 144 -6.18 -1.37 18.53
N ILE A 145 -7.03 -1.00 19.49
CA ILE A 145 -7.92 -1.96 20.15
C ILE A 145 -8.82 -2.64 19.12
N ILE A 146 -9.46 -1.86 18.26
CA ILE A 146 -10.33 -2.38 17.19
C ILE A 146 -9.55 -3.29 16.24
N HIS A 147 -8.36 -2.87 15.84
CA HIS A 147 -7.47 -3.65 14.97
C HIS A 147 -7.08 -4.99 15.61
N ASP A 148 -6.77 -5.01 16.90
CA ASP A 148 -6.41 -6.22 17.61
C ASP A 148 -7.59 -7.19 17.70
N GLU A 149 -8.80 -6.71 18.00
CA GLU A 149 -10.04 -7.49 18.00
C GLU A 149 -10.34 -8.09 16.62
N VAL A 150 -10.27 -7.28 15.55
CA VAL A 150 -10.53 -7.74 14.19
C VAL A 150 -9.50 -8.78 13.75
N ASN A 151 -8.22 -8.62 14.09
CA ASN A 151 -7.17 -9.59 13.75
C ASN A 151 -7.33 -10.94 14.44
N GLU A 152 -7.93 -10.98 15.64
CA GLU A 152 -8.25 -12.24 16.32
C GLU A 152 -9.37 -13.01 15.60
N GLU A 153 -10.32 -12.29 15.00
CA GLU A 153 -11.44 -12.86 14.24
C GLU A 153 -11.06 -13.22 12.78
N PHE A 154 -10.32 -12.33 12.11
CA PHE A 154 -9.99 -12.37 10.68
C PHE A 154 -8.49 -12.12 10.43
N LYS A 155 -7.73 -13.18 10.15
CA LYS A 155 -6.26 -13.09 10.02
C LYS A 155 -5.75 -12.27 8.82
N ASN A 156 -6.55 -12.17 7.77
CA ASN A 156 -6.17 -11.53 6.51
C ASN A 156 -6.87 -10.18 6.28
N ILE A 157 -7.51 -9.63 7.32
CA ILE A 157 -8.14 -8.31 7.30
C ILE A 157 -7.29 -7.36 8.13
N ASN A 158 -6.96 -6.21 7.58
CA ASN A 158 -6.12 -5.25 8.25
C ASN A 158 -6.80 -3.89 8.38
N ILE A 159 -6.79 -3.31 9.60
CA ILE A 159 -7.41 -2.00 9.88
C ILE A 159 -6.39 -0.85 9.90
N ILE A 160 -5.12 -1.14 10.24
CA ILE A 160 -4.08 -0.10 10.35
C ILE A 160 -3.15 -0.21 9.17
N ASN A 161 -3.09 0.81 8.33
CA ASN A 161 -2.11 0.91 7.26
C ASN A 161 -1.23 2.13 7.54
N TYR A 162 0.08 1.93 7.62
CA TYR A 162 1.01 3.06 7.76
C TYR A 162 1.30 3.64 6.38
N ASP A 163 0.72 4.78 6.08
CA ASP A 163 0.64 5.32 4.73
C ASP A 163 1.68 6.42 4.48
N GLY A 164 2.83 5.98 3.98
CA GLY A 164 3.92 6.79 3.46
C GLY A 164 3.54 7.75 2.34
N SER A 165 2.51 7.42 1.55
CA SER A 165 2.11 8.28 0.45
C SER A 165 1.54 9.63 0.93
N LEU A 166 0.94 9.67 2.12
CA LEU A 166 0.49 10.92 2.75
C LEU A 166 1.67 11.80 3.17
N TRP A 167 2.72 11.20 3.74
CA TRP A 167 3.95 11.93 4.08
C TRP A 167 4.66 12.46 2.85
N ASN A 168 4.72 11.66 1.77
CA ASN A 168 5.29 12.09 0.50
C ASN A 168 4.55 13.30 -0.08
N GLU A 169 3.21 13.31 -0.02
CA GLU A 169 2.41 14.47 -0.44
C GLU A 169 2.65 15.73 0.40
N LEU A 170 3.05 15.57 1.66
CA LEU A 170 3.50 16.66 2.53
C LEU A 170 4.96 17.08 2.28
N GLY A 171 5.63 16.48 1.27
CA GLY A 171 6.99 16.81 0.87
C GLY A 171 8.08 15.94 1.50
N ALA A 172 7.72 14.88 2.24
CA ALA A 172 8.71 13.98 2.83
C ALA A 172 9.52 13.27 1.74
N ASN A 173 10.84 13.25 1.93
CA ASN A 173 11.73 12.48 1.08
C ASN A 173 11.65 10.97 1.41
N SER A 174 12.28 10.14 0.59
CA SER A 174 12.22 8.67 0.75
C SER A 174 12.73 8.12 2.09
N CYS A 175 13.67 8.80 2.74
CA CYS A 175 14.18 8.38 4.05
C CYS A 175 13.18 8.78 5.15
N GLU A 176 12.72 10.04 5.11
CA GLU A 176 11.72 10.58 6.05
C GLU A 176 10.40 9.81 5.98
N GLU A 177 9.97 9.40 4.78
CA GLU A 177 8.78 8.58 4.61
C GLU A 177 8.89 7.24 5.38
N ILE A 178 10.02 6.54 5.27
CA ILE A 178 10.20 5.27 6.00
C ILE A 178 10.29 5.54 7.52
N GLU A 179 11.01 6.58 7.90
CA GLU A 179 11.17 7.00 9.29
C GLU A 179 9.81 7.28 9.95
N LEU A 180 8.99 8.13 9.33
CA LEU A 180 7.68 8.54 9.87
C LEU A 180 6.71 7.37 9.97
N ILE A 181 6.72 6.46 9.00
CA ILE A 181 5.96 5.20 9.07
C ILE A 181 6.47 4.32 10.21
N ALA A 182 7.80 4.16 10.35
CA ALA A 182 8.39 3.36 11.42
C ALA A 182 8.09 3.95 12.81
N LEU A 183 8.15 5.27 12.97
CA LEU A 183 7.78 5.97 14.20
C LEU A 183 6.30 5.79 14.53
N SER A 184 5.42 5.94 13.53
CA SER A 184 3.98 5.69 13.68
C SER A 184 3.72 4.25 14.12
N PHE A 185 4.45 3.28 13.55
CA PHE A 185 4.38 1.88 13.97
C PHE A 185 4.84 1.69 15.42
N LEU A 186 6.00 2.24 15.77
CA LEU A 186 6.55 2.14 17.11
C LEU A 186 5.61 2.75 18.14
N GLU A 187 5.01 3.90 17.89
CA GLU A 187 4.11 4.55 18.84
C GLU A 187 2.88 3.68 19.15
N ILE A 188 2.32 3.01 18.13
CA ILE A 188 1.21 2.07 18.31
C ILE A 188 1.66 0.82 19.07
N TYR A 189 2.82 0.25 18.74
CA TYR A 189 3.23 -1.07 19.22
C TYR A 189 4.24 -1.07 20.37
N LYS A 190 4.72 0.08 20.86
CA LYS A 190 5.77 0.23 21.89
C LYS A 190 5.52 -0.61 23.15
N ASN A 191 4.26 -0.66 23.59
CA ASN A 191 3.85 -1.36 24.81
C ASN A 191 3.11 -2.68 24.52
N SER A 192 3.04 -3.10 23.26
CA SER A 192 2.37 -4.34 22.89
C SER A 192 3.24 -5.55 23.19
N LYS A 193 2.61 -6.62 23.70
CA LYS A 193 3.21 -7.95 23.77
C LYS A 193 2.29 -8.90 23.02
N LYS A 194 2.47 -8.98 21.70
CA LYS A 194 1.76 -9.97 20.88
C LYS A 194 2.67 -11.16 20.65
N GLU A 195 2.23 -12.32 21.13
CA GLU A 195 2.90 -13.61 20.88
C GLU A 195 2.47 -14.24 19.55
N ASN A 196 1.26 -13.91 19.11
CA ASN A 196 0.69 -14.41 17.86
C ASN A 196 1.23 -13.64 16.65
N GLU A 197 1.32 -14.35 15.54
CA GLU A 197 1.68 -13.77 14.25
C GLU A 197 0.55 -12.87 13.72
N PHE A 198 0.89 -11.67 13.28
CA PHE A 198 -0.07 -10.73 12.71
C PHE A 198 0.48 -10.03 11.46
N LEU A 199 -0.42 -9.44 10.68
CA LEU A 199 -0.09 -8.74 9.45
C LEU A 199 0.12 -7.24 9.72
N ILE A 200 1.14 -6.66 9.11
CA ILE A 200 1.37 -5.21 9.09
C ILE A 200 1.34 -4.75 7.64
N ASN A 201 0.49 -3.77 7.33
CA ASN A 201 0.49 -3.11 6.04
C ASN A 201 1.20 -1.77 6.13
N ILE A 202 2.10 -1.53 5.19
CA ILE A 202 2.65 -0.20 4.92
C ILE A 202 2.36 0.17 3.48
N THR A 203 2.11 1.44 3.22
CA THR A 203 2.02 1.99 1.87
C THR A 203 3.19 2.93 1.64
N LEU A 204 3.86 2.80 0.50
CA LEU A 204 4.96 3.65 0.09
C LEU A 204 4.63 4.34 -1.23
N ALA A 205 4.96 5.62 -1.35
CA ALA A 205 4.96 6.31 -2.62
C ALA A 205 5.97 5.67 -3.59
N SER A 206 5.78 5.79 -4.88
CA SER A 206 6.74 5.34 -5.90
C SER A 206 6.82 6.37 -7.00
N ASP A 207 8.04 6.75 -7.33
CA ASP A 207 8.32 7.95 -8.12
C ASP A 207 9.05 7.60 -9.41
N THR A 208 9.38 8.63 -10.19
CA THR A 208 10.19 8.51 -11.40
C THR A 208 11.69 8.32 -11.12
N ASP A 209 12.14 8.57 -9.89
CA ASP A 209 13.46 8.12 -9.43
C ASP A 209 13.42 6.59 -9.24
N PHE A 210 13.69 5.90 -10.34
CA PHE A 210 13.50 4.47 -10.51
C PHE A 210 14.30 3.66 -9.49
N PHE A 211 15.61 3.91 -9.40
CA PHE A 211 16.50 3.16 -8.51
C PHE A 211 16.22 3.48 -7.04
N LYS A 212 15.95 4.74 -6.72
CA LYS A 212 15.59 5.14 -5.35
C LYS A 212 14.28 4.49 -4.91
N SER A 213 13.28 4.39 -5.80
CA SER A 213 12.01 3.73 -5.49
C SER A 213 12.20 2.23 -5.22
N ILE A 214 13.02 1.53 -6.03
CA ILE A 214 13.42 0.14 -5.77
C ILE A 214 14.12 0.03 -4.40
N SER A 215 15.13 0.86 -4.18
CA SER A 215 15.94 0.83 -2.97
C SER A 215 15.15 1.19 -1.72
N LYS A 216 14.16 2.09 -1.82
CA LYS A 216 13.25 2.49 -0.73
C LYS A 216 12.43 1.29 -0.25
N ILE A 217 11.77 0.58 -1.17
CA ILE A 217 10.96 -0.60 -0.84
C ILE A 217 11.82 -1.69 -0.16
N ARG A 218 13.04 -1.91 -0.68
CA ARG A 218 14.00 -2.84 -0.06
C ARG A 218 14.43 -2.38 1.34
N ALA A 219 14.75 -1.09 1.50
CA ALA A 219 15.17 -0.50 2.77
C ALA A 219 14.08 -0.58 3.84
N SER A 220 12.82 -0.39 3.48
CA SER A 220 11.68 -0.55 4.40
C SER A 220 11.65 -1.94 5.02
N ARG A 221 11.89 -3.01 4.23
CA ARG A 221 11.95 -4.38 4.79
C ARG A 221 13.08 -4.54 5.80
N ILE A 222 14.26 -3.96 5.53
CA ILE A 222 15.39 -4.02 6.46
C ILE A 222 15.00 -3.38 7.79
N ILE A 223 14.45 -2.17 7.74
CA ILE A 223 14.08 -1.40 8.93
C ILE A 223 13.01 -2.13 9.73
N PHE A 224 11.90 -2.53 9.11
CA PHE A 224 10.82 -3.22 9.80
C PHE A 224 11.26 -4.58 10.35
N ASN A 225 12.07 -5.35 9.63
CA ASN A 225 12.59 -6.62 10.15
C ASN A 225 13.51 -6.42 11.36
N ASN A 226 14.33 -5.37 11.36
CA ASN A 226 15.15 -5.01 12.53
C ASN A 226 14.28 -4.61 13.73
N ILE A 227 13.22 -3.82 13.50
CA ILE A 227 12.24 -3.47 14.53
C ILE A 227 11.57 -4.74 15.08
N PHE A 228 11.04 -5.60 14.22
CA PHE A 228 10.37 -6.84 14.63
C PHE A 228 11.29 -7.74 15.45
N LYS A 229 12.55 -7.89 15.01
CA LYS A 229 13.56 -8.67 15.74
C LYS A 229 13.86 -8.06 17.11
N HIS A 230 13.98 -6.74 17.20
CA HIS A 230 14.27 -6.05 18.45
C HIS A 230 13.14 -6.20 19.48
N TYR A 231 11.90 -6.01 19.03
CA TYR A 231 10.71 -6.14 19.87
C TYR A 231 10.18 -7.59 19.99
N ARG A 232 10.85 -8.56 19.35
CA ARG A 232 10.46 -9.98 19.28
C ARG A 232 9.03 -10.18 18.77
N LEU A 233 8.61 -9.34 17.84
CA LEU A 233 7.31 -9.42 17.20
C LEU A 233 7.37 -10.43 16.05
N ARG A 234 6.33 -11.27 15.95
CA ARG A 234 6.13 -12.17 14.80
C ARG A 234 5.18 -11.49 13.84
N CYS A 235 5.72 -10.87 12.79
CA CYS A 235 4.91 -10.09 11.86
C CYS A 235 5.22 -10.45 10.41
N ASN A 236 4.19 -10.45 9.59
CA ASN A 236 4.33 -10.44 8.13
C ASN A 236 4.13 -9.02 7.63
N LEU A 237 5.12 -8.51 6.89
CA LEU A 237 5.05 -7.17 6.29
C LEU A 237 4.47 -7.27 4.87
N ASN A 238 3.36 -6.59 4.65
CA ASN A 238 2.81 -6.32 3.33
C ASN A 238 3.15 -4.88 2.92
N ILE A 239 3.78 -4.73 1.78
CA ILE A 239 4.10 -3.43 1.20
C ILE A 239 3.16 -3.16 0.04
N THR A 240 2.36 -2.11 0.15
CA THR A 240 1.67 -1.49 -0.97
C THR A 240 2.55 -0.39 -1.55
N SER A 241 2.70 -0.35 -2.87
CA SER A 241 3.26 0.82 -3.55
C SER A 241 2.16 1.59 -4.27
N ARG A 242 2.11 2.90 -4.06
CA ARG A 242 1.25 3.83 -4.78
C ARG A 242 2.11 4.77 -5.61
N THR A 243 1.81 4.95 -6.89
CA THR A 243 2.48 5.99 -7.68
C THR A 243 2.25 7.37 -7.05
N SER A 244 3.30 8.16 -6.85
CA SER A 244 3.14 9.47 -6.21
C SER A 244 2.25 10.42 -7.00
N ASN A 245 1.62 11.34 -6.29
CA ASN A 245 0.87 12.44 -6.88
C ASN A 245 1.78 13.54 -7.45
N ASP A 246 3.04 13.62 -7.02
CA ASP A 246 4.00 14.66 -7.43
C ASP A 246 4.56 14.41 -8.83
N ILE A 247 4.51 13.17 -9.31
CA ILE A 247 4.93 12.82 -10.66
C ILE A 247 3.83 13.09 -11.71
N LEU A 248 2.63 13.54 -11.30
CA LEU A 248 1.49 13.73 -12.20
C LEU A 248 1.27 15.21 -12.50
N PHE A 249 1.18 15.54 -13.78
CA PHE A 249 1.01 16.92 -14.25
C PHE A 249 -0.28 17.06 -15.07
N GLU A 250 -0.94 18.21 -14.94
CA GLU A 250 -2.14 18.56 -15.75
C GLU A 250 -1.79 18.83 -17.22
N LYS A 251 -0.65 19.49 -17.44
CA LYS A 251 -0.16 19.81 -18.78
C LYS A 251 0.46 18.59 -19.41
N ASP A 252 0.05 18.31 -20.64
CA ASP A 252 0.46 17.13 -21.41
C ASP A 252 0.31 15.82 -20.60
N PRO A 253 -0.94 15.46 -20.24
CA PRO A 253 -1.19 14.37 -19.31
C PRO A 253 -0.69 13.03 -19.85
N TRP A 254 -0.58 12.84 -21.16
CA TRP A 254 -0.10 11.60 -21.77
C TRP A 254 1.31 11.21 -21.31
N VAL A 255 2.17 12.18 -20.99
CA VAL A 255 3.51 11.92 -20.43
C VAL A 255 3.42 11.24 -19.07
N ASN A 256 2.33 11.44 -18.30
CA ASN A 256 2.11 10.75 -17.04
C ASN A 256 2.10 9.23 -17.22
N GLN A 257 1.71 8.70 -18.39
CA GLN A 257 1.76 7.25 -18.65
C GLN A 257 3.19 6.70 -18.53
N LEU A 258 4.19 7.42 -19.04
CA LEU A 258 5.60 7.00 -18.93
C LEU A 258 6.08 7.05 -17.48
N ARG A 259 5.66 8.09 -16.73
CA ARG A 259 6.00 8.26 -15.32
C ARG A 259 5.39 7.17 -14.44
N ILE A 260 4.09 6.90 -14.62
CA ILE A 260 3.35 5.82 -13.96
C ILE A 260 3.99 4.47 -14.26
N THR A 261 4.31 4.20 -15.54
CA THR A 261 4.94 2.92 -15.94
C THR A 261 6.31 2.74 -15.28
N THR A 262 7.09 3.81 -15.17
CA THR A 262 8.42 3.80 -14.52
C THR A 262 8.28 3.51 -13.03
N ALA A 263 7.37 4.20 -12.35
CA ALA A 263 7.09 3.98 -10.93
C ALA A 263 6.55 2.57 -10.66
N ALA A 264 5.61 2.08 -11.48
CA ALA A 264 5.05 0.74 -11.36
C ALA A 264 6.10 -0.36 -11.56
N LEU A 265 6.98 -0.20 -12.54
CA LEU A 265 8.08 -1.13 -12.78
C LEU A 265 9.07 -1.12 -11.61
N ALA A 266 9.40 0.05 -11.06
CA ALA A 266 10.24 0.16 -9.86
C ALA A 266 9.59 -0.55 -8.66
N SER A 267 8.28 -0.38 -8.45
CA SER A 267 7.53 -1.06 -7.38
C SER A 267 7.53 -2.58 -7.56
N ALA A 268 7.36 -3.06 -8.79
CA ALA A 268 7.42 -4.48 -9.12
C ALA A 268 8.81 -5.07 -8.84
N ILE A 269 9.87 -4.41 -9.27
CA ILE A 269 11.27 -4.83 -9.03
C ILE A 269 11.61 -4.78 -7.54
N GLY A 270 11.13 -3.75 -6.83
CA GLY A 270 11.24 -3.64 -5.38
C GLY A 270 10.48 -4.73 -4.62
N GLY A 271 9.60 -5.48 -5.29
CA GLY A 271 8.89 -6.64 -4.74
C GLY A 271 7.65 -6.30 -3.91
N SER A 272 6.95 -5.21 -4.22
CA SER A 272 5.73 -4.82 -3.51
C SER A 272 4.62 -5.88 -3.63
N ASN A 273 3.86 -6.07 -2.56
CA ASN A 273 2.76 -7.05 -2.49
C ASN A 273 1.54 -6.59 -3.28
N ARG A 274 1.27 -5.28 -3.26
CA ARG A 274 0.17 -4.61 -3.95
C ARG A 274 0.72 -3.37 -4.64
N ILE A 275 0.31 -3.11 -5.88
CA ILE A 275 0.71 -1.91 -6.60
C ILE A 275 -0.56 -1.18 -7.05
N ILE A 276 -0.62 0.11 -6.77
CA ILE A 276 -1.69 1.02 -7.14
C ILE A 276 -1.10 2.09 -8.06
N CYS A 277 -1.55 2.11 -9.31
CA CYS A 277 -1.24 3.19 -10.24
C CYS A 277 -2.37 4.21 -10.26
N ASN A 278 -2.01 5.48 -10.10
CA ASN A 278 -2.92 6.58 -10.38
C ASN A 278 -3.22 6.63 -11.87
N ASN A 279 -4.41 7.13 -12.20
CA ASN A 279 -4.78 7.37 -13.59
C ASN A 279 -4.01 8.56 -14.17
N ILE A 280 -3.74 8.51 -15.47
CA ILE A 280 -3.07 9.59 -16.23
C ILE A 280 -3.75 10.96 -16.01
N THR A 281 -5.08 10.95 -15.87
CA THR A 281 -5.92 12.14 -15.67
C THR A 281 -6.12 12.51 -14.22
N HIS A 282 -5.39 11.93 -13.25
CA HIS A 282 -5.66 12.13 -11.82
C HIS A 282 -5.72 13.61 -11.40
N LYS A 283 -4.81 14.46 -11.93
CA LYS A 283 -4.83 15.91 -11.69
C LYS A 283 -5.95 16.66 -12.44
N LEU A 284 -6.55 16.05 -13.46
CA LEU A 284 -7.67 16.60 -14.25
C LEU A 284 -9.05 16.15 -13.72
N GLY A 285 -9.07 15.19 -12.79
CA GLY A 285 -10.29 14.62 -12.22
C GLY A 285 -10.56 13.18 -12.67
N GLN A 286 -11.85 12.82 -12.66
CA GLN A 286 -12.27 11.43 -12.85
C GLN A 286 -11.84 10.88 -14.21
N ALA A 287 -11.20 9.70 -14.20
CA ALA A 287 -10.74 9.05 -15.41
C ALA A 287 -11.89 8.43 -16.22
N PRO A 288 -11.95 8.65 -17.54
CA PRO A 288 -12.85 7.90 -18.41
C PRO A 288 -12.38 6.44 -18.54
N ASP A 289 -13.28 5.54 -18.93
CA ASP A 289 -13.04 4.09 -18.95
C ASP A 289 -11.81 3.66 -19.76
N PHE A 290 -11.52 4.35 -20.86
CA PHE A 290 -10.34 4.03 -21.68
C PHE A 290 -9.02 4.34 -20.95
N ILE A 291 -8.99 5.37 -20.08
CA ILE A 291 -7.82 5.71 -19.25
C ILE A 291 -7.67 4.68 -18.13
N LYS A 292 -8.77 4.28 -17.48
CA LYS A 292 -8.74 3.22 -16.46
C LYS A 292 -8.20 1.90 -17.05
N ARG A 293 -8.66 1.55 -18.26
CA ARG A 293 -8.12 0.42 -19.02
C ARG A 293 -6.62 0.58 -19.28
N LEU A 294 -6.15 1.76 -19.68
CA LEU A 294 -4.74 2.00 -19.95
C LEU A 294 -3.89 1.82 -18.67
N THR A 295 -4.34 2.37 -17.53
CA THR A 295 -3.69 2.21 -16.22
C THR A 295 -3.62 0.73 -15.81
N ARG A 296 -4.74 -0.01 -15.89
CA ARG A 296 -4.78 -1.44 -15.56
C ARG A 296 -3.89 -2.27 -16.47
N ASN A 297 -3.93 -2.00 -17.78
CA ASN A 297 -3.11 -2.71 -18.76
C ASN A 297 -1.60 -2.51 -18.54
N THR A 298 -1.17 -1.36 -17.97
CA THR A 298 0.23 -1.19 -17.55
C THR A 298 0.66 -2.31 -16.61
N HIS A 299 -0.16 -2.65 -15.60
CA HIS A 299 0.16 -3.75 -14.70
C HIS A 299 0.16 -5.10 -15.41
N ILE A 300 -0.84 -5.38 -16.24
CA ILE A 300 -0.97 -6.65 -16.96
C ILE A 300 0.25 -6.88 -17.86
N ILE A 301 0.65 -5.89 -18.66
CA ILE A 301 1.84 -5.96 -19.51
C ILE A 301 3.10 -6.20 -18.66
N LEU A 302 3.22 -5.52 -17.51
CA LEU A 302 4.33 -5.75 -16.61
C LEU A 302 4.34 -7.18 -16.04
N GLN A 303 3.19 -7.77 -15.71
CA GLN A 303 3.14 -9.16 -15.22
C GLN A 303 3.39 -10.18 -16.33
N GLU A 304 2.73 -10.03 -17.48
CA GLU A 304 2.65 -11.07 -18.52
C GLU A 304 3.79 -10.99 -19.54
N GLU A 305 4.22 -9.79 -19.93
CA GLU A 305 5.15 -9.59 -21.05
C GLU A 305 6.58 -9.26 -20.61
N SER A 306 6.75 -8.55 -19.49
CA SER A 306 8.08 -8.08 -19.06
C SER A 306 8.97 -9.17 -18.47
N ARG A 307 8.36 -10.28 -18.01
CA ARG A 307 9.01 -11.39 -17.27
C ARG A 307 9.75 -10.95 -16.00
N ILE A 308 9.49 -9.75 -15.49
CA ILE A 308 10.20 -9.20 -14.32
C ILE A 308 10.02 -10.04 -13.06
N SER A 309 8.94 -10.81 -13.01
CA SER A 309 8.55 -11.65 -11.87
C SER A 309 9.10 -13.06 -11.87
N ARG A 310 9.93 -13.43 -12.85
CA ARG A 310 10.53 -14.78 -12.92
C ARG A 310 11.67 -15.02 -11.94
N VAL A 311 12.23 -13.96 -11.36
CA VAL A 311 13.33 -14.02 -10.40
C VAL A 311 12.96 -13.22 -9.17
N GLN A 312 13.22 -13.78 -8.00
CA GLN A 312 13.07 -13.06 -6.75
C GLN A 312 14.13 -11.98 -6.66
N ASP A 313 13.70 -10.73 -6.50
CA ASP A 313 14.57 -9.55 -6.45
C ASP A 313 15.59 -9.48 -7.60
N PRO A 314 15.17 -9.13 -8.82
CA PRO A 314 16.07 -9.05 -9.98
C PRO A 314 17.14 -7.95 -9.84
N SER A 315 16.99 -7.06 -8.85
CA SER A 315 17.94 -5.99 -8.56
C SER A 315 19.05 -6.40 -7.57
N GLY A 316 18.95 -7.59 -6.96
CA GLY A 316 19.91 -8.07 -5.97
C GLY A 316 21.31 -8.27 -6.54
N GLY A 317 22.32 -7.82 -5.79
CA GLY A 317 23.74 -7.88 -6.21
C GLY A 317 24.18 -6.78 -7.18
N SER A 318 23.31 -5.81 -7.48
CA SER A 318 23.74 -4.57 -8.11
C SER A 318 24.45 -3.69 -7.08
N PHE A 319 25.75 -3.44 -7.29
CA PHE A 319 26.57 -2.59 -6.40
C PHE A 319 25.91 -1.24 -6.09
N TYR A 320 25.23 -0.65 -7.08
CA TYR A 320 24.54 0.62 -6.90
C TYR A 320 23.28 0.49 -6.04
N ILE A 321 22.40 -0.47 -6.35
CA ILE A 321 21.11 -0.62 -5.66
C ILE A 321 21.33 -1.10 -4.22
N GLU A 322 22.28 -2.01 -3.99
CA GLU A 322 22.64 -2.48 -2.65
C GLU A 322 23.18 -1.35 -1.78
N LYS A 323 24.11 -0.54 -2.32
CA LYS A 323 24.62 0.65 -1.61
C LYS A 323 23.53 1.68 -1.35
N LEU A 324 22.72 2.01 -2.35
CA LEU A 324 21.62 2.97 -2.19
C LEU A 324 20.58 2.48 -1.16
N THR A 325 20.26 1.19 -1.16
CA THR A 325 19.38 0.58 -0.15
C THR A 325 19.97 0.69 1.25
N ASN A 326 21.27 0.42 1.42
CA ASN A 326 21.97 0.59 2.69
C ASN A 326 21.97 2.04 3.16
N ASP A 327 22.25 2.98 2.27
CA ASP A 327 22.31 4.41 2.58
C ASP A 327 20.94 4.94 3.03
N ILE A 328 19.87 4.58 2.32
CA ILE A 328 18.49 4.92 2.71
C ILE A 328 18.17 4.30 4.07
N ALA A 329 18.42 3.00 4.25
CA ALA A 329 18.11 2.31 5.50
C ALA A 329 18.86 2.91 6.71
N ARG A 330 20.15 3.22 6.56
CA ARG A 330 20.96 3.85 7.61
C ARG A 330 20.51 5.26 7.92
N THR A 331 20.15 6.03 6.89
CA THR A 331 19.70 7.41 7.07
C THR A 331 18.38 7.43 7.83
N ALA A 332 17.40 6.61 7.42
CA ALA A 332 16.12 6.50 8.09
C ALA A 332 16.23 5.86 9.51
N TRP A 333 17.24 5.04 9.78
CA TRP A 333 17.46 4.44 11.12
C TRP A 333 18.13 5.37 12.14
N LYS A 334 18.79 6.45 11.69
CA LYS A 334 19.58 7.33 12.57
C LYS A 334 18.73 8.23 13.46
N VAL A 335 17.48 8.48 13.06
CA VAL A 335 16.52 9.29 13.79
C VAL A 335 15.77 8.40 14.77
#